data_AF-A0A6G0SVH2-F1
#
_entry.id   AF-A0A6G0SVH2-F1
#
_cell.length_a   1.000
_cell.length_b   1.000
_cell.length_c   1.000
_cell.angle_alpha   90.00
_cell.angle_beta   90.00
_cell.angle_gamma   90.00
#
_symmetry.space_group_name_H-M   'P 1'
#
loop_
_entity.id
_entity.type
_entity.pdbx_description
1 polymer ?
#
loop_
_entity_poly.entity_id
_entity_poly.type
_entity_poly.pdbx_seq_one_letter_code
_entity_poly.pdbx_strand_id
1 'polypeptide(L)'
;MSEIIKNLKNKNLLNENDSDVLFECFGKHANLITNWSKKSLGKKVPKKYSPAIRQFALSLHFFSPKAYQYVRKQFNTVLPHTRTLGKWYSHVDANPGLTNEALKSLTLKATHSKTPIYCSLMFDEMAIRQYLEFCVELSDKETENICLFLDPAHMIKLVRNAFGEKKIFQHKNDYIKFDFIETLFLLLEQEGCHLANKLSKQHIFYFKQKMKIKLATQLLSKSVADALKFCKNKLNIKNFSDVDATVVFIELFNSAFDILNSRSINATGEKKSPFTDPIKVINLSSNNYNGKFDLILSEQDKLENDAVESYINDHDYVCKPNEYTISNFSKEVAIYIAGFVVYKLASALHSDICIKSLCAINKGAFLNSLITMKNKGGDNGGLMYPSDDVLGICYQTEKLLKICNFETRAINTIEIQSNVLGYVLHHRKIFKSLQFHSAESNSPFSDHFVLLIKAISYTYIKLKVNHSLKNHNEKPSLRTWYNKLTLFRGQ
;
A
#
# COMPACT_ATOMS: atom_id res chain seq x y z
N MET A 1 -12.30 -20.50 28.48
CA MET A 1 -11.97 -21.06 27.15
C MET A 1 -11.75 -20.00 26.09
N SER A 2 -12.72 -19.10 25.90
CA SER A 2 -12.51 -17.81 25.23
C SER A 2 -11.24 -17.10 25.72
N GLU A 3 -10.97 -17.17 27.02
CA GLU A 3 -9.76 -16.64 27.66
C GLU A 3 -8.46 -17.34 27.23
N ILE A 4 -8.48 -18.63 26.90
CA ILE A 4 -7.29 -19.36 26.42
C ILE A 4 -6.99 -18.97 24.98
N ILE A 5 -8.01 -18.83 24.13
CA ILE A 5 -7.85 -18.36 22.75
C ILE A 5 -7.39 -16.89 22.74
N LYS A 6 -7.97 -16.03 23.59
CA LYS A 6 -7.49 -14.65 23.80
C LYS A 6 -6.03 -14.61 24.29
N ASN A 7 -5.65 -15.49 25.20
CA ASN A 7 -4.26 -15.59 25.66
C ASN A 7 -3.29 -16.11 24.58
N LEU A 8 -3.74 -16.98 23.68
CA LEU A 8 -2.93 -17.41 22.52
C LEU A 8 -2.76 -16.27 21.50
N LYS A 9 -3.81 -15.47 21.28
CA LYS A 9 -3.77 -14.25 20.47
C LYS A 9 -2.80 -13.22 21.06
N ASN A 10 -2.92 -12.94 22.36
CA ASN A 10 -2.04 -12.00 23.07
C ASN A 10 -0.56 -12.44 23.08
N LYS A 11 -0.30 -13.75 22.96
CA LYS A 11 1.05 -14.33 22.85
C LYS A 11 1.55 -14.46 21.40
N ASN A 12 0.81 -13.94 20.42
CA ASN A 12 1.13 -14.02 18.98
C ASN A 12 1.36 -15.47 18.49
N LEU A 13 0.60 -16.43 19.02
CA LEU A 13 0.71 -17.84 18.64
C LEU A 13 -0.33 -18.28 17.60
N LEU A 14 -1.31 -17.43 17.28
CA LEU A 14 -2.39 -17.64 16.31
C LEU A 14 -2.75 -16.32 15.60
N ASN A 15 -3.10 -16.39 14.32
CA ASN A 15 -3.62 -15.24 13.56
C ASN A 15 -5.14 -15.06 13.79
N GLU A 16 -5.71 -13.91 13.40
CA GLU A 16 -7.13 -13.62 13.62
C GLU A 16 -8.07 -14.63 12.96
N ASN A 17 -7.88 -14.91 11.67
CA ASN A 17 -8.68 -15.91 10.94
C ASN A 17 -8.59 -17.31 11.56
N ASP A 18 -7.39 -17.72 12.01
CA ASP A 18 -7.18 -19.02 12.63
C ASP A 18 -7.87 -19.10 14.01
N SER A 19 -7.95 -17.96 14.71
CA SER A 19 -8.59 -17.88 16.02
C SER A 19 -10.10 -18.05 15.93
N ASP A 20 -10.73 -17.52 14.88
CA ASP A 20 -12.18 -17.63 14.66
C ASP A 20 -12.57 -19.06 14.28
N VAL A 21 -11.81 -19.70 13.36
CA VAL A 21 -12.00 -21.12 13.00
C VAL A 21 -11.84 -22.03 14.23
N LEU A 22 -10.81 -21.76 15.05
CA LEU A 22 -10.60 -22.51 16.28
C LEU A 22 -11.72 -22.26 17.29
N PHE A 23 -12.26 -21.04 17.38
CA PHE A 23 -13.36 -20.71 18.28
C PHE A 23 -14.64 -21.48 17.93
N GLU A 24 -15.01 -21.53 16.64
CA GLU A 24 -16.15 -22.32 16.15
C GLU A 24 -15.99 -23.83 16.39
N CYS A 25 -14.77 -24.34 16.22
CA CYS A 25 -14.45 -25.75 16.46
C CYS A 25 -14.49 -26.08 17.96
N PHE A 26 -13.95 -25.21 18.82
CA PHE A 26 -13.76 -25.49 20.25
C PHE A 26 -15.03 -25.43 21.10
N GLY A 27 -15.99 -24.57 20.75
CA GLY A 27 -17.20 -24.35 21.56
C GLY A 27 -18.07 -25.60 21.76
N LYS A 28 -17.93 -26.60 20.87
CA LYS A 28 -18.78 -27.80 20.82
C LYS A 28 -18.20 -29.04 21.53
N HIS A 29 -17.00 -28.97 22.13
CA HIS A 29 -16.29 -30.14 22.65
C HIS A 29 -16.55 -30.43 24.15
N ALA A 30 -17.78 -30.79 24.50
CA ALA A 30 -18.15 -31.24 25.87
C ALA A 30 -17.27 -32.40 26.37
N ASN A 31 -16.82 -33.28 25.45
CA ASN A 31 -15.94 -34.42 25.76
C ASN A 31 -14.55 -34.00 26.25
N LEU A 32 -14.02 -32.85 25.82
CA LEU A 32 -12.70 -32.38 26.28
C LEU A 32 -12.77 -31.89 27.73
N ILE A 33 -13.79 -31.10 28.05
CA ILE A 33 -14.02 -30.54 29.40
C ILE A 33 -14.34 -31.64 30.40
N THR A 34 -15.22 -32.58 30.02
CA THR A 34 -15.56 -33.74 30.86
C THR A 34 -14.36 -34.66 31.11
N ASN A 35 -13.53 -34.92 30.10
CA ASN A 35 -12.31 -35.72 30.28
C ASN A 35 -11.25 -35.00 31.12
N TRP A 36 -11.13 -33.68 30.97
CA TRP A 36 -10.28 -32.86 31.83
C TRP A 36 -10.74 -32.88 33.29
N SER A 37 -12.02 -32.64 33.55
CA SER A 37 -12.61 -32.73 34.88
C SER A 37 -12.40 -34.11 35.51
N LYS A 38 -12.68 -35.19 34.77
CA LYS A 38 -12.44 -36.58 35.23
C LYS A 38 -10.98 -36.83 35.59
N LYS A 39 -10.04 -36.40 34.74
CA LYS A 39 -8.60 -36.59 34.98
C LYS A 39 -8.10 -35.77 36.16
N SER A 40 -8.58 -34.54 36.32
CA SER A 40 -8.27 -33.68 37.47
C SER A 40 -8.84 -34.23 38.79
N LEU A 41 -9.95 -34.98 38.73
CA LEU A 41 -10.53 -35.73 39.86
C LEU A 41 -9.90 -37.12 40.07
N GLY A 42 -8.77 -37.44 39.39
CA GLY A 42 -8.09 -38.73 39.51
C GLY A 42 -8.81 -39.92 38.85
N LYS A 43 -9.91 -39.69 38.12
CA LYS A 43 -10.70 -40.73 37.45
C LYS A 43 -10.07 -41.13 36.11
N LYS A 44 -10.22 -42.40 35.74
CA LYS A 44 -9.73 -42.93 34.45
C LYS A 44 -10.46 -42.25 33.28
N VAL A 45 -9.70 -41.86 32.26
CA VAL A 45 -10.21 -41.30 30.99
C VAL A 45 -10.19 -42.36 29.87
N PRO A 46 -11.05 -42.24 28.84
CA PRO A 46 -11.08 -43.17 27.73
C PRO A 46 -9.73 -43.24 26.99
N LYS A 47 -9.30 -44.44 26.62
CA LYS A 47 -8.06 -44.65 25.84
C LYS A 47 -8.20 -44.24 24.35
N LYS A 48 -9.41 -44.29 23.80
CA LYS A 48 -9.69 -43.88 22.41
C LYS A 48 -10.15 -42.43 22.38
N TYR A 49 -9.56 -41.64 21.48
CA TYR A 49 -9.96 -40.26 21.24
C TYR A 49 -11.14 -40.21 20.27
N SER A 50 -12.09 -39.29 20.51
CA SER A 50 -13.21 -39.09 19.59
C SER A 50 -12.73 -38.44 18.27
N PRO A 51 -13.45 -38.63 17.15
CA PRO A 51 -13.14 -37.97 15.87
C PRO A 51 -13.02 -36.45 16.00
N ALA A 52 -13.89 -35.84 16.82
CA ALA A 52 -13.88 -34.42 17.10
C ALA A 52 -12.59 -33.96 17.82
N ILE A 53 -12.12 -34.71 18.82
CA ILE A 53 -10.85 -34.41 19.50
C ILE A 53 -9.66 -34.64 18.56
N ARG A 54 -9.74 -35.66 17.70
CA ARG A 54 -8.71 -35.93 16.68
C ARG A 54 -8.60 -34.76 15.70
N GLN A 55 -9.71 -34.30 15.12
CA GLN A 55 -9.76 -33.16 14.22
C GLN A 55 -9.20 -31.91 14.89
N PHE A 56 -9.69 -31.60 16.10
CA PHE A 56 -9.23 -30.46 16.87
C PHE A 56 -7.72 -30.50 17.16
N ALA A 57 -7.20 -31.64 17.61
CA ALA A 57 -5.78 -31.80 17.93
C ALA A 57 -4.87 -31.68 16.70
N LEU A 58 -5.31 -32.22 15.55
CA LEU A 58 -4.59 -32.11 14.28
C LEU A 58 -4.60 -30.67 13.77
N SER A 59 -5.75 -29.98 13.78
CA SER A 59 -5.86 -28.58 13.34
C SER A 59 -5.00 -27.66 14.20
N LEU A 60 -5.07 -27.76 15.54
CA LEU A 60 -4.27 -26.91 16.41
C LEU A 60 -2.76 -27.18 16.26
N HIS A 61 -2.36 -28.43 16.11
CA HIS A 61 -0.96 -28.78 15.88
C HIS A 61 -0.46 -28.31 14.50
N PHE A 62 -1.30 -28.39 13.47
CA PHE A 62 -1.03 -27.88 12.14
C PHE A 62 -0.80 -26.36 12.14
N PHE A 63 -1.67 -25.59 12.80
CA PHE A 63 -1.50 -24.13 12.92
C PHE A 63 -0.28 -23.75 13.75
N SER A 64 -0.06 -24.41 14.89
CA SER A 64 1.09 -24.13 15.75
C SER A 64 1.38 -25.29 16.72
N PRO A 65 2.49 -26.04 16.52
CA PRO A 65 2.90 -27.08 17.46
C PRO A 65 3.15 -26.55 18.88
N LYS A 66 3.61 -25.30 19.01
CA LYS A 66 3.82 -24.62 20.29
C LYS A 66 2.48 -24.31 20.98
N ALA A 67 1.50 -23.80 20.24
CA ALA A 67 0.15 -23.57 20.78
C ALA A 67 -0.48 -24.89 21.22
N TYR A 68 -0.34 -25.96 20.43
CA TYR A 68 -0.78 -27.29 20.80
C TYR A 68 -0.18 -27.78 22.12
N GLN A 69 1.15 -27.68 22.28
CA GLN A 69 1.83 -28.06 23.52
C GLN A 69 1.36 -27.24 24.71
N TYR A 70 1.15 -25.94 24.53
CA TYR A 70 0.60 -25.06 25.57
C TYR A 70 -0.79 -25.50 26.01
N VAL A 71 -1.73 -25.64 25.07
CA VAL A 71 -3.10 -26.08 25.36
C VAL A 71 -3.08 -27.47 26.00
N ARG A 72 -2.26 -28.39 25.50
CA ARG A 72 -2.10 -29.72 26.11
C ARG A 72 -1.66 -29.66 27.57
N LYS A 73 -0.75 -28.74 27.93
CA LYS A 73 -0.34 -28.53 29.34
C LYS A 73 -1.49 -27.98 30.19
N GLN A 74 -2.22 -26.98 29.67
CA GLN A 74 -3.37 -26.38 30.38
C GLN A 74 -4.49 -27.41 30.65
N PHE A 75 -4.73 -28.31 29.71
CA PHE A 75 -5.73 -29.37 29.84
C PHE A 75 -5.19 -30.64 30.52
N ASN A 76 -4.26 -30.52 31.47
CA ASN A 76 -3.72 -31.66 32.23
C ASN A 76 -3.35 -32.86 31.34
N THR A 77 -2.74 -32.60 30.17
CA THR A 77 -2.33 -33.61 29.18
C THR A 77 -3.45 -34.56 28.72
N VAL A 78 -4.70 -34.09 28.70
CA VAL A 78 -5.85 -34.84 28.16
C VAL A 78 -5.74 -35.00 26.64
N LEU A 79 -5.14 -34.03 25.96
CA LEU A 79 -4.91 -34.10 24.52
C LEU A 79 -3.82 -35.14 24.18
N PRO A 80 -3.89 -35.75 22.98
CA PRO A 80 -2.91 -36.74 22.50
C PRO A 80 -1.45 -36.31 22.66
N HIS A 81 -0.53 -37.26 22.67
CA HIS A 81 0.88 -36.92 22.54
C HIS A 81 1.22 -36.60 21.07
N THR A 82 2.25 -35.78 20.80
CA THR A 82 2.68 -35.46 19.43
C THR A 82 3.01 -36.70 18.60
N ARG A 83 3.59 -37.73 19.24
CA ARG A 83 3.81 -39.07 18.62
C ARG A 83 2.51 -39.71 18.12
N THR A 84 1.40 -39.53 18.83
CA THR A 84 0.08 -40.02 18.40
C THR A 84 -0.42 -39.22 17.20
N LEU A 85 -0.18 -37.90 17.17
CA LEU A 85 -0.50 -37.07 16.00
C LEU A 85 0.32 -37.51 14.78
N GLY A 86 1.62 -37.78 14.94
CA GLY A 86 2.47 -38.31 13.87
C GLY A 86 1.94 -39.62 13.27
N LYS A 87 1.47 -40.55 14.11
CA LYS A 87 0.79 -41.77 13.65
C LYS A 87 -0.52 -41.50 12.93
N TRP A 88 -1.23 -40.42 13.27
CA TRP A 88 -2.46 -40.04 12.57
C TRP A 88 -2.18 -39.39 11.22
N TYR A 89 -1.07 -38.64 11.08
CA TYR A 89 -0.62 -38.09 9.81
C TYR A 89 -0.11 -39.19 8.86
N SER A 90 0.53 -40.24 9.38
CA SER A 90 1.07 -41.33 8.55
C SER A 90 0.03 -42.17 7.80
N HIS A 91 -1.26 -41.97 8.06
CA HIS A 91 -2.34 -42.63 7.32
C HIS A 91 -2.75 -41.85 6.07
N VAL A 92 -2.27 -40.62 5.90
CA VAL A 92 -2.55 -39.80 4.72
C VAL A 92 -1.45 -40.08 3.71
N ASP A 93 -1.85 -40.50 2.51
CA ASP A 93 -0.92 -40.66 1.40
C ASP A 93 -0.42 -39.29 0.94
N ALA A 94 0.89 -39.14 0.85
CA ALA A 94 1.58 -37.93 0.42
C ALA A 94 2.62 -38.23 -0.67
N ASN A 95 2.39 -39.29 -1.44
CA ASN A 95 3.16 -39.59 -2.64
C ASN A 95 3.14 -38.40 -3.61
N PRO A 96 4.23 -38.16 -4.36
CA PRO A 96 4.26 -37.13 -5.39
C PRO A 96 3.13 -37.29 -6.42
N GLY A 97 2.67 -36.14 -6.92
CA GLY A 97 1.48 -36.04 -7.76
C GLY A 97 0.29 -35.39 -7.04
N LEU A 98 -0.90 -35.58 -7.59
CA LEU A 98 -2.15 -35.06 -7.02
C LEU A 98 -2.71 -36.06 -6.01
N THR A 99 -3.02 -35.61 -4.80
CA THR A 99 -3.61 -36.50 -3.79
C THR A 99 -5.06 -36.84 -4.12
N ASN A 100 -5.43 -38.11 -3.89
CA ASN A 100 -6.79 -38.59 -4.11
C ASN A 100 -7.82 -37.84 -3.26
N GLU A 101 -7.43 -37.42 -2.06
CA GLU A 101 -8.25 -36.61 -1.15
C GLU A 101 -8.55 -35.23 -1.75
N ALA A 102 -7.56 -34.58 -2.37
CA ALA A 102 -7.77 -33.29 -3.03
C ALA A 102 -8.73 -33.43 -4.22
N LEU A 103 -8.54 -34.47 -5.04
CA LEU A 103 -9.44 -34.77 -6.16
C LEU A 103 -10.87 -35.03 -5.68
N LYS A 104 -11.06 -35.88 -4.66
CA LYS A 104 -12.39 -36.14 -4.05
C LYS A 104 -13.04 -34.86 -3.53
N SER A 105 -12.27 -33.99 -2.88
CA SER A 105 -12.79 -32.71 -2.37
C SER A 105 -13.21 -31.78 -3.51
N LEU A 106 -12.47 -31.75 -4.61
CA LEU A 106 -12.84 -30.98 -5.81
C LEU A 106 -14.09 -31.57 -6.48
N THR A 107 -14.19 -32.90 -6.59
CA THR A 107 -15.37 -33.59 -7.10
C THR A 107 -16.61 -33.24 -6.28
N LEU A 108 -16.54 -33.34 -4.95
CA LEU A 108 -17.65 -32.97 -4.07
C LEU A 108 -18.08 -31.51 -4.24
N LYS A 109 -17.12 -30.60 -4.39
CA LYS A 109 -17.41 -29.18 -4.62
C LYS A 109 -18.08 -28.97 -5.97
N ALA A 110 -17.63 -29.67 -7.02
CA ALA A 110 -18.22 -29.63 -8.35
C ALA A 110 -19.66 -30.18 -8.36
N THR A 111 -19.91 -31.33 -7.73
CA THR A 111 -21.24 -31.95 -7.68
C THR A 111 -22.27 -31.13 -6.90
N HIS A 112 -21.83 -30.38 -5.89
CA HIS A 112 -22.72 -29.51 -5.10
C HIS A 112 -22.88 -28.10 -5.67
N SER A 113 -22.19 -27.76 -6.76
CA SER A 113 -22.33 -26.48 -7.43
C SER A 113 -23.45 -26.54 -8.48
N LYS A 114 -24.31 -25.52 -8.48
CA LYS A 114 -25.35 -25.36 -9.50
C LYS A 114 -24.80 -24.82 -10.83
N THR A 115 -23.61 -24.22 -10.79
CA THR A 115 -22.95 -23.59 -11.94
C THR A 115 -21.62 -24.28 -12.24
N PRO A 116 -21.15 -24.24 -13.50
CA PRO A 116 -19.84 -24.77 -13.84
C PRO A 116 -18.75 -24.04 -13.04
N ILE A 117 -17.85 -24.83 -12.45
CA ILE A 117 -16.71 -24.32 -11.69
C ILE A 117 -15.54 -24.16 -12.66
N TYR A 118 -15.07 -22.93 -12.81
CA TYR A 118 -13.80 -22.64 -13.49
C TYR A 118 -12.68 -22.56 -12.46
N CYS A 119 -11.58 -23.25 -12.71
CA CYS A 119 -10.39 -23.21 -11.87
C CYS A 119 -9.14 -22.98 -12.73
N SER A 120 -8.12 -22.37 -12.13
CA SER A 120 -6.78 -22.28 -12.71
C SER A 120 -5.85 -23.24 -11.97
N LEU A 121 -5.02 -23.95 -12.71
CA LEU A 121 -3.90 -24.72 -12.16
C LEU A 121 -2.66 -23.83 -12.19
N MET A 122 -2.10 -23.53 -11.02
CA MET A 122 -0.90 -22.72 -10.88
C MET A 122 0.16 -23.53 -10.13
N PHE A 123 1.36 -23.61 -10.69
CA PHE A 123 2.50 -24.28 -10.06
C PHE A 123 3.77 -23.44 -10.25
N ASP A 124 4.66 -23.52 -9.27
CA ASP A 124 5.99 -22.93 -9.29
C ASP A 124 6.95 -23.90 -8.60
N GLU A 125 8.20 -23.92 -9.01
CA GLU A 125 9.21 -24.78 -8.38
C GLU A 125 9.81 -24.09 -7.15
N MET A 126 10.15 -24.88 -6.14
CA MET A 126 10.82 -24.39 -4.95
C MET A 126 12.16 -25.10 -4.80
N ALA A 127 13.24 -24.31 -4.73
CA ALA A 127 14.55 -24.84 -4.41
C ALA A 127 14.54 -25.46 -3.01
N ILE A 128 14.73 -26.76 -2.95
CA ILE A 128 14.93 -27.53 -1.71
C ILE A 128 16.41 -27.85 -1.54
N ARG A 129 16.81 -28.16 -0.31
CA ARG A 129 18.17 -28.64 -0.04
C ARG A 129 18.36 -29.96 -0.78
N GLN A 130 19.44 -30.11 -1.52
CA GLN A 130 19.80 -31.39 -2.13
C GLN A 130 20.25 -32.37 -1.04
N TYR A 131 19.58 -33.51 -0.92
CA TYR A 131 19.95 -34.63 -0.06
C TYR A 131 19.36 -35.92 -0.64
N LEU A 132 19.99 -37.06 -0.34
CA LEU A 132 19.57 -38.36 -0.83
C LEU A 132 18.54 -38.97 0.14
N GLU A 133 17.37 -39.33 -0.39
CA GLU A 133 16.33 -40.10 0.29
C GLU A 133 15.82 -41.21 -0.66
N PHE A 134 15.43 -42.37 -0.11
CA PHE A 134 15.00 -43.53 -0.90
C PHE A 134 13.48 -43.54 -1.07
N CYS A 135 13.00 -43.41 -2.32
CA CYS A 135 11.59 -43.50 -2.72
C CYS A 135 11.48 -44.11 -4.14
N VAL A 136 10.29 -44.65 -4.49
CA VAL A 136 10.00 -45.35 -5.77
C VAL A 136 8.70 -44.80 -6.37
N GLU A 137 8.66 -44.51 -7.68
CA GLU A 137 7.49 -43.90 -8.37
C GLU A 137 7.27 -44.39 -9.82
N LEU A 138 6.03 -44.20 -10.34
CA LEU A 138 5.59 -44.42 -11.74
C LEU A 138 4.56 -43.37 -12.21
N SER A 139 4.46 -43.21 -13.54
CA SER A 139 3.92 -42.07 -14.30
C SER A 139 2.64 -42.35 -15.11
N ASP A 140 1.90 -41.29 -15.50
CA ASP A 140 0.86 -41.35 -16.54
C ASP A 140 0.81 -40.11 -17.48
N LYS A 141 0.14 -40.31 -18.64
CA LYS A 141 -0.02 -39.46 -19.85
C LYS A 141 -1.36 -38.68 -19.86
N GLU A 142 -1.82 -38.12 -20.99
CA GLU A 142 -1.59 -36.78 -21.57
C GLU A 142 -2.97 -36.15 -21.82
N THR A 143 -3.02 -34.81 -21.97
CA THR A 143 -4.21 -33.96 -21.83
C THR A 143 -4.61 -33.19 -23.09
N GLU A 144 -5.87 -32.71 -23.07
CA GLU A 144 -6.52 -31.78 -24.00
C GLU A 144 -5.95 -30.34 -23.96
N ASN A 145 -6.56 -29.43 -24.74
CA ASN A 145 -6.09 -28.06 -24.94
C ASN A 145 -6.16 -27.17 -23.68
N ILE A 146 -4.99 -26.63 -23.30
CA ILE A 146 -4.77 -25.79 -22.11
C ILE A 146 -4.38 -24.38 -22.55
N CYS A 147 -5.05 -23.35 -22.01
CA CYS A 147 -4.63 -21.96 -22.16
C CYS A 147 -3.49 -21.64 -21.19
N LEU A 148 -2.34 -21.24 -21.71
CA LEU A 148 -1.14 -20.92 -20.92
C LEU A 148 -1.09 -19.43 -20.57
N PHE A 149 -0.96 -19.12 -19.29
CA PHE A 149 -0.72 -17.77 -18.79
C PHE A 149 0.62 -17.71 -18.06
N LEU A 150 1.40 -16.68 -18.36
CA LEU A 150 2.65 -16.39 -17.64
C LEU A 150 2.38 -15.46 -16.47
N ASP A 151 3.13 -15.61 -15.37
CA ASP A 151 2.98 -14.75 -14.19
C ASP A 151 3.35 -13.27 -14.52
N PRO A 152 2.39 -12.34 -14.48
CA PRO A 152 2.64 -10.92 -14.73
C PRO A 152 3.64 -10.29 -13.76
N ALA A 153 3.71 -10.78 -12.52
CA ALA A 153 4.64 -10.28 -11.52
C ALA A 153 6.08 -10.66 -11.85
N HIS A 154 6.30 -11.86 -12.40
CA HIS A 154 7.58 -12.25 -12.96
C HIS A 154 7.92 -11.50 -14.24
N MET A 155 6.96 -11.26 -15.13
CA MET A 155 7.18 -10.51 -16.37
C MET A 155 7.65 -9.08 -16.08
N ILE A 156 6.97 -8.33 -15.20
CA ILE A 156 7.37 -6.94 -14.87
C ILE A 156 8.75 -6.87 -14.22
N LYS A 157 9.11 -7.88 -13.41
CA LYS A 157 10.45 -8.05 -12.83
C LYS A 157 11.52 -8.23 -13.92
N LEU A 158 11.25 -9.07 -14.93
CA LEU A 158 12.17 -9.29 -16.05
C LEU A 158 12.34 -8.03 -16.89
N VAL A 159 11.25 -7.33 -17.19
CA VAL A 159 11.28 -6.04 -17.91
C VAL A 159 12.15 -5.03 -17.17
N ARG A 160 11.96 -4.87 -15.85
CA ARG A 160 12.81 -3.99 -15.04
C ARG A 160 14.28 -4.40 -15.11
N ASN A 161 14.58 -5.69 -14.95
CA ASN A 161 15.95 -6.18 -14.94
C ASN A 161 16.64 -5.92 -16.28
N ALA A 162 15.97 -6.25 -17.38
CA ALA A 162 16.47 -5.98 -18.72
C ALA A 162 16.68 -4.47 -18.93
N PHE A 163 15.73 -3.64 -18.51
CA PHE A 163 15.80 -2.20 -18.68
C PHE A 163 16.99 -1.59 -17.93
N GLY A 164 17.21 -1.98 -16.67
CA GLY A 164 18.34 -1.47 -15.89
C GLY A 164 19.70 -2.07 -16.25
N GLU A 165 19.76 -3.29 -16.80
CA GLU A 165 21.03 -3.94 -17.22
C GLU A 165 21.46 -3.54 -18.62
N LYS A 166 20.53 -3.50 -19.58
CA LYS A 166 20.82 -3.16 -20.98
C LYS A 166 20.87 -1.65 -21.21
N LYS A 167 20.30 -0.86 -20.30
CA LYS A 167 20.26 0.61 -20.25
C LYS A 167 19.53 1.29 -21.41
N ILE A 168 19.66 0.80 -22.63
CA ILE A 168 19.04 1.38 -23.81
C ILE A 168 18.25 0.31 -24.53
N PHE A 169 16.97 0.60 -24.79
CA PHE A 169 16.17 -0.14 -25.75
C PHE A 169 15.88 0.74 -26.96
N GLN A 170 15.77 0.10 -28.12
CA GLN A 170 15.36 0.76 -29.35
C GLN A 170 13.97 0.27 -29.72
N HIS A 171 13.05 1.21 -29.95
CA HIS A 171 11.74 0.90 -30.52
C HIS A 171 11.52 1.82 -31.71
N LYS A 172 11.45 1.24 -32.91
CA LYS A 172 11.45 1.97 -34.18
C LYS A 172 12.72 2.84 -34.28
N ASN A 173 12.57 4.16 -34.19
CA ASN A 173 13.66 5.14 -34.26
C ASN A 173 13.91 5.87 -32.92
N ASP A 174 13.14 5.53 -31.88
CA ASP A 174 13.27 6.17 -30.59
C ASP A 174 14.09 5.32 -29.61
N TYR A 175 14.81 6.01 -28.72
CA TYR A 175 15.64 5.40 -27.70
C TYR A 175 14.99 5.52 -26.33
N ILE A 176 14.71 4.37 -25.74
CA ILE A 176 14.22 4.24 -24.36
C ILE A 176 15.47 4.10 -23.48
N LYS A 177 15.75 5.09 -22.64
CA LYS A 177 17.01 5.16 -21.89
C LYS A 177 16.76 5.10 -20.39
N PHE A 178 17.43 4.16 -19.73
CA PHE A 178 17.44 4.04 -18.28
C PHE A 178 18.14 5.22 -17.60
N ASP A 179 19.06 5.88 -18.31
CA ASP A 179 19.75 7.10 -17.88
C ASP A 179 18.79 8.22 -17.46
N PHE A 180 17.58 8.31 -18.05
CA PHE A 180 16.58 9.27 -17.59
C PHE A 180 16.07 8.96 -16.18
N ILE A 181 16.01 7.69 -15.79
CA ILE A 181 15.64 7.28 -14.43
C ILE A 181 16.77 7.58 -13.44
N GLU A 182 18.02 7.37 -13.85
CA GLU A 182 19.20 7.73 -13.05
C GLU A 182 19.32 9.24 -12.89
N THR A 183 19.13 10.00 -13.97
CA THR A 183 19.15 11.47 -13.97
C THR A 183 18.00 12.03 -13.14
N LEU A 184 16.79 11.44 -13.25
CA LEU A 184 15.67 11.80 -12.38
C LEU A 184 16.05 11.53 -10.93
N PHE A 185 16.58 10.35 -10.60
CA PHE A 185 17.00 10.03 -9.25
C PHE A 185 18.05 10.99 -8.69
N LEU A 186 19.07 11.35 -9.48
CA LEU A 186 20.09 12.32 -9.10
C LEU A 186 19.48 13.70 -8.84
N LEU A 187 18.55 14.15 -9.67
CA LEU A 187 17.81 15.41 -9.46
C LEU A 187 17.01 15.36 -8.15
N LEU A 188 16.32 14.25 -7.87
CA LEU A 188 15.57 14.09 -6.62
C LEU A 188 16.49 14.09 -5.38
N GLU A 189 17.67 13.49 -5.45
CA GLU A 189 18.65 13.52 -4.36
C GLU A 189 19.30 14.90 -4.19
N GLN A 190 19.57 15.62 -5.28
CA GLN A 190 20.15 16.97 -5.26
C GLN A 190 19.19 18.00 -4.67
N GLU A 191 17.92 17.98 -5.09
CA GLU A 191 16.87 18.84 -4.52
C GLU A 191 16.41 18.34 -3.14
N GLY A 192 16.68 17.07 -2.85
CA GLY A 192 16.31 16.39 -1.63
C GLY A 192 14.82 16.08 -1.47
N CYS A 193 13.95 16.51 -2.38
CA CYS A 193 12.50 16.28 -2.31
C CYS A 193 12.02 15.42 -3.53
N HIS A 194 10.92 14.67 -3.41
CA HIS A 194 10.41 13.79 -4.49
C HIS A 194 9.21 14.40 -5.25
N LEU A 195 9.11 14.20 -6.57
CA LEU A 195 7.94 14.58 -7.40
C LEU A 195 6.75 13.63 -7.23
N ALA A 196 6.37 13.34 -5.98
CA ALA A 196 5.30 12.41 -5.61
C ALA A 196 5.39 11.05 -6.37
N ASN A 197 6.62 10.53 -6.44
CA ASN A 197 6.96 9.19 -6.90
C ASN A 197 7.82 8.50 -5.82
N LYS A 198 7.90 7.16 -5.86
CA LYS A 198 8.57 6.37 -4.81
C LYS A 198 9.99 5.93 -5.19
N LEU A 199 10.57 6.57 -6.21
CA LEU A 199 11.91 6.23 -6.69
C LEU A 199 12.94 6.51 -5.59
N SER A 200 13.87 5.60 -5.37
CA SER A 200 14.88 5.71 -4.31
C SER A 200 16.15 4.96 -4.71
N LYS A 201 17.21 5.06 -3.90
CA LYS A 201 18.48 4.32 -4.11
C LYS A 201 18.28 2.83 -4.39
N GLN A 202 17.27 2.21 -3.75
CA GLN A 202 16.98 0.79 -3.91
C GLN A 202 16.45 0.43 -5.31
N HIS A 203 15.84 1.40 -6.00
CA HIS A 203 15.31 1.23 -7.36
C HIS A 203 16.40 1.29 -8.42
N ILE A 204 17.44 2.10 -8.20
CA ILE A 204 18.61 2.21 -9.09
C ILE A 204 19.60 1.08 -8.81
N PHE A 205 19.99 0.90 -7.54
CA PHE A 205 20.95 -0.12 -7.12
C PHE A 205 20.25 -1.42 -6.71
N TYR A 206 19.44 -1.96 -7.60
CA TYR A 206 18.53 -3.06 -7.31
C TYR A 206 19.17 -4.45 -7.38
N PHE A 207 20.47 -4.58 -7.67
CA PHE A 207 21.16 -5.87 -7.84
C PHE A 207 20.91 -6.84 -6.67
N LYS A 208 21.00 -6.35 -5.42
CA LYS A 208 20.75 -7.15 -4.21
C LYS A 208 19.25 -7.36 -3.91
N GLN A 209 18.35 -6.76 -4.70
CA GLN A 209 16.89 -6.84 -4.58
C GLN A 209 16.23 -7.15 -5.94
N LYS A 210 16.94 -7.90 -6.80
CA LYS A 210 16.52 -8.22 -8.19
C LYS A 210 15.18 -8.96 -8.27
N MET A 211 14.81 -9.69 -7.21
CA MET A 211 13.55 -10.43 -7.12
C MET A 211 12.37 -9.61 -6.58
N LYS A 212 12.62 -8.42 -6.02
CA LYS A 212 11.59 -7.66 -5.31
C LYS A 212 10.66 -6.94 -6.30
N ILE A 213 9.53 -7.59 -6.60
CA ILE A 213 8.50 -7.10 -7.53
C ILE A 213 8.03 -5.69 -7.19
N LYS A 214 7.89 -5.37 -5.89
CA LYS A 214 7.51 -4.01 -5.43
C LYS A 214 8.40 -2.91 -6.00
N LEU A 215 9.71 -3.13 -6.11
CA LEU A 215 10.62 -2.13 -6.68
C LEU A 215 10.44 -2.02 -8.19
N ALA A 216 10.17 -3.13 -8.87
CA ALA A 216 9.93 -3.12 -10.31
C ALA A 216 8.66 -2.36 -10.67
N THR A 217 7.55 -2.61 -9.96
CA THR A 217 6.28 -1.93 -10.19
C THR A 217 6.33 -0.45 -9.81
N GLN A 218 7.09 -0.07 -8.78
CA GLN A 218 7.31 1.33 -8.41
C GLN A 218 8.16 2.08 -9.44
N LEU A 219 9.20 1.46 -10.01
CA LEU A 219 10.03 2.06 -11.05
C LEU A 219 9.25 2.25 -12.35
N LEU A 220 8.51 1.24 -12.78
CA LEU A 220 7.67 1.28 -13.99
C LEU A 220 6.25 1.77 -13.68
N SER A 221 6.12 2.80 -12.85
CA SER A 221 4.82 3.33 -12.45
C SER A 221 4.46 4.60 -13.19
N LYS A 222 3.15 4.85 -13.32
CA LYS A 222 2.62 6.12 -13.84
C LYS A 222 3.20 7.34 -13.12
N SER A 223 3.45 7.25 -11.81
CA SER A 223 3.99 8.38 -11.05
C SER A 223 5.41 8.76 -11.44
N VAL A 224 6.23 7.81 -11.91
CA VAL A 224 7.57 8.05 -12.46
C VAL A 224 7.46 8.63 -13.88
N ALA A 225 6.55 8.12 -14.70
CA ALA A 225 6.22 8.69 -16.01
C ALA A 225 5.79 10.17 -15.94
N ASP A 226 4.88 10.50 -15.02
CA ASP A 226 4.44 11.89 -14.78
C ASP A 226 5.61 12.78 -14.34
N ALA A 227 6.50 12.28 -13.49
CA ALA A 227 7.67 13.03 -13.04
C ALA A 227 8.64 13.35 -14.19
N LEU A 228 8.88 12.40 -15.08
CA LEU A 228 9.69 12.62 -16.29
C LEU A 228 9.03 13.65 -17.22
N LYS A 229 7.72 13.54 -17.48
CA LYS A 229 6.95 14.53 -18.25
C LYS A 229 7.04 15.92 -17.64
N PHE A 230 6.99 16.02 -16.32
CA PHE A 230 7.09 17.28 -15.59
C PHE A 230 8.46 17.94 -15.73
N CYS A 231 9.54 17.16 -15.58
CA CYS A 231 10.91 17.65 -15.74
C CYS A 231 11.15 18.24 -17.14
N LYS A 232 10.56 17.61 -18.17
CA LYS A 232 10.60 18.12 -19.55
C LYS A 232 9.73 19.37 -19.72
N ASN A 233 8.43 19.26 -19.46
CA ASN A 233 7.46 20.26 -19.91
C ASN A 233 7.40 21.50 -19.01
N LYS A 234 7.56 21.33 -17.69
CA LYS A 234 7.36 22.43 -16.72
C LYS A 234 8.68 23.00 -16.23
N LEU A 235 9.65 22.14 -15.89
CA LEU A 235 10.96 22.58 -15.43
C LEU A 235 11.91 22.91 -16.57
N ASN A 236 11.60 22.48 -17.80
CA ASN A 236 12.37 22.72 -19.03
C ASN A 236 13.86 22.36 -18.89
N ILE A 237 14.12 21.22 -18.22
CA ILE A 237 15.48 20.74 -17.98
C ILE A 237 15.99 20.04 -19.25
N LYS A 238 17.10 20.55 -19.82
CA LYS A 238 17.67 20.06 -21.08
C LYS A 238 17.93 18.54 -21.09
N ASN A 239 18.33 17.97 -19.96
CA ASN A 239 18.62 16.53 -19.84
C ASN A 239 17.40 15.62 -20.06
N PHE A 240 16.17 16.17 -20.10
CA PHE A 240 14.93 15.41 -20.31
C PHE A 240 14.24 15.72 -21.64
N SER A 241 14.90 16.41 -22.59
CA SER A 241 14.27 16.78 -23.88
C SER A 241 13.71 15.58 -24.65
N ASP A 242 14.44 14.46 -24.64
CA ASP A 242 14.15 13.28 -25.45
C ASP A 242 13.53 12.13 -24.63
N VAL A 243 12.81 12.46 -23.55
CA VAL A 243 12.31 11.48 -22.58
C VAL A 243 11.03 10.75 -23.04
N ASP A 244 10.36 11.23 -24.08
CA ASP A 244 8.99 10.82 -24.44
C ASP A 244 8.83 9.31 -24.65
N ALA A 245 9.76 8.70 -25.39
CA ALA A 245 9.73 7.26 -25.64
C ALA A 245 9.87 6.43 -24.36
N THR A 246 10.67 6.92 -23.40
CA THR A 246 10.82 6.29 -22.09
C THR A 246 9.55 6.42 -21.25
N VAL A 247 8.85 7.54 -21.37
CA VAL A 247 7.56 7.72 -20.69
C VAL A 247 6.50 6.77 -21.25
N VAL A 248 6.36 6.71 -22.57
CA VAL A 248 5.40 5.80 -23.22
C VAL A 248 5.67 4.34 -22.84
N PHE A 249 6.94 3.95 -22.79
CA PHE A 249 7.35 2.62 -22.32
C PHE A 249 6.91 2.34 -20.87
N ILE A 250 7.15 3.29 -19.95
CA ILE A 250 6.75 3.14 -18.54
C ILE A 250 5.23 3.06 -18.39
N GLU A 251 4.49 3.92 -19.10
CA GLU A 251 3.03 3.93 -19.06
C GLU A 251 2.46 2.62 -19.60
N LEU A 252 2.96 2.12 -20.73
CA LEU A 252 2.54 0.84 -21.32
C LEU A 252 2.68 -0.32 -20.34
N PHE A 253 3.84 -0.47 -19.68
CA PHE A 253 4.06 -1.55 -18.73
C PHE A 253 3.30 -1.37 -17.42
N ASN A 254 3.07 -0.13 -16.97
CA ASN A 254 2.17 0.14 -15.85
C ASN A 254 0.76 -0.35 -16.18
N SER A 255 0.22 0.06 -17.33
CA SER A 255 -1.13 -0.29 -17.79
C SER A 255 -1.29 -1.79 -17.96
N ALA A 256 -0.36 -2.45 -18.65
CA ALA A 256 -0.39 -3.89 -18.84
C ALA A 256 -0.35 -4.65 -17.50
N PHE A 257 0.48 -4.21 -16.55
CA PHE A 257 0.55 -4.84 -15.23
C PHE A 257 -0.72 -4.60 -14.40
N ASP A 258 -1.29 -3.39 -14.44
CA ASP A 258 -2.53 -3.07 -13.73
C ASP A 258 -3.73 -3.87 -14.27
N ILE A 259 -3.82 -4.05 -15.60
CA ILE A 259 -4.86 -4.89 -16.24
C ILE A 259 -4.73 -6.35 -15.79
N LEU A 260 -3.52 -6.91 -15.83
CA LEU A 260 -3.25 -8.31 -15.50
C LEU A 260 -3.32 -8.60 -13.99
N ASN A 261 -3.28 -7.58 -13.14
CA ASN A 261 -3.33 -7.69 -11.67
C ASN A 261 -4.55 -6.96 -11.06
N SER A 262 -5.61 -6.76 -11.84
CA SER A 262 -6.89 -6.23 -11.37
C SER A 262 -7.54 -7.19 -10.36
N ARG A 263 -8.05 -6.64 -9.25
CA ARG A 263 -8.61 -7.42 -8.13
C ARG A 263 -10.08 -7.12 -7.81
N SER A 264 -10.67 -6.08 -8.41
CA SER A 264 -12.03 -5.64 -8.06
C SER A 264 -12.74 -5.02 -9.26
N ILE A 265 -14.05 -5.27 -9.34
CA ILE A 265 -14.94 -4.66 -10.35
C ILE A 265 -15.20 -3.17 -10.08
N ASN A 266 -15.01 -2.75 -8.82
CA ASN A 266 -15.19 -1.37 -8.34
C ASN A 266 -13.89 -0.55 -8.37
N ALA A 267 -12.77 -1.13 -8.82
CA ALA A 267 -11.53 -0.39 -8.98
C ALA A 267 -11.67 0.65 -10.11
N THR A 268 -10.93 1.75 -10.00
CA THR A 268 -10.96 2.86 -10.96
C THR A 268 -9.83 2.73 -11.99
N GLY A 269 -10.08 3.20 -13.22
CA GLY A 269 -9.11 3.16 -14.31
C GLY A 269 -8.75 1.75 -14.77
N GLU A 270 -7.51 1.55 -15.19
CA GLU A 270 -6.99 0.28 -15.75
C GLU A 270 -6.85 -0.85 -14.72
N LYS A 271 -7.07 -0.54 -13.43
CA LYS A 271 -7.15 -1.52 -12.34
C LYS A 271 -8.52 -2.16 -12.22
N LYS A 272 -9.49 -1.68 -13.01
CA LYS A 272 -10.83 -2.26 -13.13
C LYS A 272 -10.76 -3.56 -13.90
N SER A 273 -11.53 -4.56 -13.47
CA SER A 273 -11.63 -5.82 -14.21
C SER A 273 -12.05 -5.55 -15.67
N PRO A 274 -11.32 -6.07 -16.67
CA PRO A 274 -11.72 -5.98 -18.07
C PRO A 274 -12.98 -6.80 -18.38
N PHE A 275 -13.39 -7.68 -17.47
CA PHE A 275 -14.68 -8.38 -17.54
C PHE A 275 -15.81 -7.46 -17.08
N THR A 276 -16.22 -6.55 -17.96
CA THR A 276 -17.61 -6.06 -17.94
C THR A 276 -18.47 -7.05 -18.70
N ASP A 277 -19.61 -7.40 -18.12
CA ASP A 277 -20.72 -8.17 -18.73
C ASP A 277 -20.79 -7.96 -20.26
N PRO A 278 -20.72 -9.02 -21.09
CA PRO A 278 -20.70 -8.90 -22.55
C PRO A 278 -21.81 -7.99 -23.10
N ILE A 279 -22.94 -7.96 -22.41
CA ILE A 279 -24.12 -7.15 -22.74
C ILE A 279 -23.84 -5.64 -22.60
N LYS A 280 -23.00 -5.21 -21.64
CA LYS A 280 -22.58 -3.80 -21.49
C LYS A 280 -21.65 -3.35 -22.59
N VAL A 281 -20.82 -4.24 -23.13
CA VAL A 281 -19.90 -3.93 -24.24
C VAL A 281 -20.69 -3.69 -25.53
N ILE A 282 -21.75 -4.48 -25.77
CA ILE A 282 -22.65 -4.31 -26.92
C ILE A 282 -23.40 -2.96 -26.84
N ASN A 283 -23.88 -2.59 -25.65
CA ASN A 283 -24.61 -1.33 -25.48
C ASN A 283 -23.72 -0.08 -25.57
N LEU A 284 -22.41 -0.19 -25.30
CA LEU A 284 -21.45 0.90 -25.46
C LEU A 284 -21.04 1.13 -26.93
N SER A 285 -21.12 0.10 -27.78
CA SER A 285 -20.93 0.23 -29.24
C SER A 285 -22.14 0.83 -29.96
N SER A 286 -23.31 0.87 -29.32
CA SER A 286 -24.50 1.54 -29.82
C SER A 286 -24.65 2.92 -29.19
N ASN A 287 -24.22 3.96 -29.92
CA ASN A 287 -24.49 5.35 -29.56
C ASN A 287 -25.99 5.55 -29.35
N ASN A 288 -26.40 5.86 -28.11
CA ASN A 288 -27.42 6.86 -27.83
C ASN A 288 -27.37 7.28 -26.36
N TYR A 289 -27.07 8.55 -26.14
CA TYR A 289 -27.28 9.23 -24.87
C TYR A 289 -28.76 9.18 -24.49
N ASN A 290 -29.05 8.84 -23.23
CA ASN A 290 -29.92 9.65 -22.36
C ASN A 290 -29.98 9.10 -20.92
N GLY A 291 -29.78 10.02 -19.96
CA GLY A 291 -30.58 10.14 -18.74
C GLY A 291 -30.57 9.02 -17.69
N LYS A 292 -29.85 9.30 -16.60
CA LYS A 292 -30.29 9.23 -15.18
C LYS A 292 -30.80 7.87 -14.64
N PHE A 293 -30.12 7.30 -13.64
CA PHE A 293 -30.75 6.97 -12.35
C PHE A 293 -29.72 6.71 -11.24
N ASP A 294 -29.98 7.37 -10.12
CA ASP A 294 -29.28 7.37 -8.84
C ASP A 294 -29.62 6.14 -7.97
N LEU A 295 -28.75 5.81 -7.00
CA LEU A 295 -29.02 5.90 -5.54
C LEU A 295 -28.10 4.99 -4.69
N ILE A 296 -27.07 5.63 -4.14
CA ILE A 296 -26.66 5.75 -2.72
C ILE A 296 -27.26 4.71 -1.73
N LEU A 297 -26.40 4.07 -0.91
CA LEU A 297 -26.40 4.24 0.56
C LEU A 297 -25.26 3.46 1.28
N SER A 298 -24.68 4.16 2.26
CA SER A 298 -23.88 3.70 3.41
C SER A 298 -22.43 3.23 3.18
N GLU A 299 -21.49 4.18 3.04
CA GLU A 299 -20.08 3.97 3.43
C GLU A 299 -19.25 5.27 3.60
N GLN A 300 -19.91 6.42 3.83
CA GLN A 300 -19.23 7.74 3.84
C GLN A 300 -18.23 7.92 5.01
N ASP A 301 -18.46 7.33 6.18
CA ASP A 301 -17.59 7.56 7.35
C ASP A 301 -16.33 6.66 7.39
N LYS A 302 -16.27 5.59 6.61
CA LYS A 302 -15.07 4.74 6.45
C LYS A 302 -14.15 5.23 5.33
N LEU A 303 -14.75 5.73 4.25
CA LEU A 303 -14.01 6.24 3.08
C LEU A 303 -13.18 7.49 3.39
N GLU A 304 -13.65 8.39 4.26
CA GLU A 304 -12.88 9.59 4.62
C GLU A 304 -11.62 9.27 5.42
N ASN A 305 -11.69 8.34 6.37
CA ASN A 305 -10.52 7.94 7.17
C ASN A 305 -9.52 7.11 6.33
N ASP A 306 -9.98 6.17 5.50
CA ASP A 306 -9.11 5.40 4.60
C ASP A 306 -8.49 6.26 3.49
N ALA A 307 -9.23 7.25 2.95
CA ALA A 307 -8.70 8.20 1.99
C ALA A 307 -7.56 9.02 2.63
N VAL A 308 -7.82 9.63 3.79
CA VAL A 308 -6.84 10.43 4.54
C VAL A 308 -5.60 9.59 4.89
N GLU A 309 -5.75 8.33 5.30
CA GLU A 309 -4.63 7.45 5.65
C GLU A 309 -3.85 6.94 4.41
N SER A 310 -4.52 6.74 3.27
CA SER A 310 -3.86 6.45 1.99
C SER A 310 -3.06 7.64 1.45
N TYR A 311 -3.55 8.88 1.65
CA TYR A 311 -2.85 10.12 1.30
C TYR A 311 -1.65 10.36 2.22
N ILE A 312 -1.77 10.10 3.53
CA ILE A 312 -0.68 10.19 4.52
C ILE A 312 0.49 9.24 4.16
N ASN A 313 0.19 8.07 3.59
CA ASN A 313 1.21 7.10 3.15
C ASN A 313 1.90 7.42 1.81
N ASP A 314 1.47 8.48 1.11
CA ASP A 314 2.09 8.95 -0.14
C ASP A 314 3.09 10.11 0.09
N HIS A 315 3.46 10.37 1.35
CA HIS A 315 4.24 11.54 1.77
C HIS A 315 5.76 11.41 1.70
N ASP A 316 6.34 10.50 0.90
CA ASP A 316 7.78 10.22 0.86
C ASP A 316 8.67 11.37 0.25
N TYR A 317 8.23 12.64 0.28
CA TYR A 317 8.72 13.71 -0.59
C TYR A 317 9.41 14.93 0.08
N VAL A 318 9.92 14.84 1.31
CA VAL A 318 10.55 15.99 2.00
C VAL A 318 12.09 16.00 1.92
N CYS A 319 12.59 17.23 1.90
CA CYS A 319 13.86 17.76 1.40
C CYS A 319 15.16 17.30 2.12
N LYS A 320 16.28 17.71 1.50
CA LYS A 320 17.67 17.82 1.98
C LYS A 320 18.30 19.04 1.28
N PRO A 321 19.36 19.66 1.83
CA PRO A 321 19.65 21.07 1.59
C PRO A 321 20.32 21.37 0.24
N ASN A 322 19.90 22.47 -0.38
CA ASN A 322 20.81 23.46 -0.99
C ASN A 322 20.16 24.86 -1.08
N GLU A 323 20.92 25.84 -0.58
CA GLU A 323 20.87 27.31 -0.68
C GLU A 323 19.56 28.10 -0.48
N TYR A 324 19.73 29.32 0.04
CA TYR A 324 18.75 30.25 0.65
C TYR A 324 17.57 30.71 -0.24
N THR A 325 17.40 30.15 -1.43
CA THR A 325 16.32 30.45 -2.38
C THR A 325 15.50 29.20 -2.68
N ILE A 326 14.17 29.25 -2.45
CA ILE A 326 13.26 28.14 -2.79
C ILE A 326 13.30 27.92 -4.32
N SER A 327 13.87 26.78 -4.76
CA SER A 327 13.91 26.36 -6.17
C SER A 327 12.49 26.26 -6.76
N ASN A 328 12.34 26.41 -8.07
CA ASN A 328 11.04 26.20 -8.73
C ASN A 328 10.50 24.78 -8.48
N PHE A 329 11.40 23.81 -8.31
CA PHE A 329 11.08 22.46 -7.87
C PHE A 329 10.47 22.43 -6.46
N SER A 330 11.15 23.05 -5.47
CA SER A 330 10.67 23.15 -4.09
C SER A 330 9.32 23.89 -4.00
N LYS A 331 9.09 24.90 -4.85
CA LYS A 331 7.80 25.62 -4.92
C LYS A 331 6.67 24.69 -5.34
N GLU A 332 6.86 23.88 -6.37
CA GLU A 332 5.83 22.96 -6.87
C GLU A 332 5.49 21.84 -5.88
N VAL A 333 6.49 21.35 -5.14
CA VAL A 333 6.25 20.42 -4.01
C VAL A 333 5.46 21.11 -2.89
N ALA A 334 5.82 22.35 -2.55
CA ALA A 334 5.08 23.11 -1.55
C ALA A 334 3.64 23.43 -1.98
N ILE A 335 3.36 23.67 -3.27
CA ILE A 335 2.00 23.80 -3.83
C ILE A 335 1.20 22.51 -3.62
N TYR A 336 1.80 21.35 -3.92
CA TYR A 336 1.16 20.05 -3.72
C TYR A 336 0.80 19.80 -2.25
N ILE A 337 1.74 20.07 -1.33
CA ILE A 337 1.51 19.94 0.13
C ILE A 337 0.43 20.93 0.58
N ALA A 338 0.48 22.18 0.10
CA ALA A 338 -0.50 23.20 0.42
C ALA A 338 -1.92 22.77 0.00
N GLY A 339 -2.08 22.10 -1.14
CA GLY A 339 -3.37 21.53 -1.54
C GLY A 339 -3.91 20.48 -0.55
N PHE A 340 -3.04 19.65 0.02
CA PHE A 340 -3.42 18.73 1.09
C PHE A 340 -3.73 19.46 2.41
N VAL A 341 -2.98 20.52 2.75
CA VAL A 341 -3.30 21.37 3.91
C VAL A 341 -4.71 21.94 3.79
N VAL A 342 -5.08 22.45 2.61
CA VAL A 342 -6.44 22.97 2.35
C VAL A 342 -7.47 21.87 2.47
N TYR A 343 -7.25 20.70 1.88
CA TYR A 343 -8.14 19.55 2.00
C TYR A 343 -8.39 19.15 3.47
N LYS A 344 -7.33 19.09 4.26
CA LYS A 344 -7.41 18.73 5.69
C LYS A 344 -8.06 19.80 6.56
N LEU A 345 -7.86 21.08 6.25
CA LEU A 345 -8.52 22.17 6.98
C LEU A 345 -9.97 22.31 6.57
N ALA A 346 -10.30 22.16 5.29
CA ALA A 346 -11.68 22.23 4.80
C ALA A 346 -12.57 21.13 5.38
N SER A 347 -12.02 19.94 5.64
CA SER A 347 -12.73 18.84 6.32
C SER A 347 -12.90 19.05 7.83
N ALA A 348 -12.14 19.94 8.45
CA ALA A 348 -12.17 20.18 9.90
C ALA A 348 -12.86 21.51 10.29
N LEU A 349 -12.93 22.48 9.38
CA LEU A 349 -13.54 23.79 9.62
C LEU A 349 -15.04 23.74 9.35
N HIS A 350 -15.81 24.52 10.12
CA HIS A 350 -17.26 24.64 9.96
C HIS A 350 -17.67 25.97 9.28
N SER A 351 -16.74 26.93 9.16
CA SER A 351 -17.02 28.22 8.53
C SER A 351 -16.81 28.14 7.02
N ASP A 352 -17.90 28.24 6.26
CA ASP A 352 -17.90 28.28 4.80
C ASP A 352 -17.05 29.43 4.23
N ILE A 353 -16.98 30.56 4.95
CA ILE A 353 -16.21 31.73 4.52
C ILE A 353 -14.72 31.42 4.62
N CYS A 354 -14.28 30.79 5.72
CA CYS A 354 -12.90 30.32 5.88
C CYS A 354 -12.55 29.26 4.84
N ILE A 355 -13.43 28.28 4.61
CA ILE A 355 -13.20 27.21 3.61
C ILE A 355 -13.02 27.80 2.21
N LYS A 356 -13.91 28.72 1.79
CA LYS A 356 -13.81 29.40 0.49
C LYS A 356 -12.52 30.20 0.34
N SER A 357 -12.06 30.86 1.40
CA SER A 357 -10.82 31.66 1.38
C SER A 357 -9.56 30.80 1.19
N LEU A 358 -9.58 29.54 1.63
CA LEU A 358 -8.46 28.60 1.49
C LEU A 358 -8.30 28.11 0.04
N CYS A 359 -9.37 28.16 -0.75
CA CYS A 359 -9.42 27.58 -2.08
C CYS A 359 -9.08 28.61 -3.16
N ALA A 360 -8.36 28.18 -4.21
CA ALA A 360 -8.14 29.01 -5.39
C ALA A 360 -9.47 29.30 -6.13
N ILE A 361 -9.64 30.55 -6.55
CA ILE A 361 -10.79 30.98 -7.37
C ILE A 361 -10.67 30.42 -8.79
N ASN A 362 -9.45 30.40 -9.36
CA ASN A 362 -9.18 29.93 -10.71
C ASN A 362 -8.32 28.67 -10.71
N LYS A 363 -8.94 27.49 -10.87
CA LYS A 363 -8.23 26.20 -11.01
C LYS A 363 -7.31 26.16 -12.26
N GLY A 364 -7.60 26.96 -13.28
CA GLY A 364 -6.82 27.03 -14.52
C GLY A 364 -5.37 27.47 -14.31
N ALA A 365 -5.08 28.21 -13.24
CA ALA A 365 -3.72 28.61 -12.89
C ALA A 365 -2.79 27.42 -12.57
N PHE A 366 -3.36 26.26 -12.23
CA PHE A 366 -2.62 25.05 -11.85
C PHE A 366 -2.53 23.99 -12.94
N LEU A 367 -3.05 24.24 -14.15
CA LEU A 367 -3.15 23.24 -15.25
C LEU A 367 -1.84 22.46 -15.51
N ASN A 368 -0.69 23.10 -15.33
CA ASN A 368 0.64 22.50 -15.54
C ASN A 368 1.44 22.32 -14.23
N SER A 369 0.78 22.32 -13.07
CA SER A 369 1.40 22.16 -11.75
C SER A 369 1.34 20.71 -11.28
N LEU A 370 2.26 20.34 -10.38
CA LEU A 370 2.35 19.01 -9.77
C LEU A 370 1.01 18.55 -9.17
N ILE A 371 0.26 19.47 -8.57
CA ILE A 371 -1.04 19.20 -7.95
C ILE A 371 -2.09 18.70 -8.95
N THR A 372 -2.17 19.28 -10.14
CA THR A 372 -3.14 18.86 -11.17
C THR A 372 -2.77 17.51 -11.76
N MET A 373 -1.49 17.27 -12.06
CA MET A 373 -1.04 15.98 -12.58
C MET A 373 -1.27 14.83 -11.59
N LYS A 374 -1.16 15.09 -10.28
CA LYS A 374 -1.36 14.08 -9.23
C LYS A 374 -2.79 13.95 -8.74
N ASN A 375 -3.72 14.78 -9.22
CA ASN A 375 -5.11 14.72 -8.80
C ASN A 375 -5.83 13.49 -9.39
N LYS A 376 -5.69 12.33 -8.73
CA LYS A 376 -6.29 11.05 -9.15
C LYS A 376 -7.82 11.02 -9.04
N GLY A 377 -8.42 11.89 -8.22
CA GLY A 377 -9.87 11.95 -7.97
C GLY A 377 -10.67 12.85 -8.93
N GLY A 378 -10.00 13.60 -9.81
CA GLY A 378 -10.67 14.56 -10.70
C GLY A 378 -11.47 15.61 -9.91
N ASP A 379 -12.66 15.97 -10.41
CA ASP A 379 -13.60 16.89 -9.74
C ASP A 379 -14.47 16.21 -8.65
N ASN A 380 -14.43 14.89 -8.53
CA ASN A 380 -15.35 14.09 -7.69
C ASN A 380 -14.73 13.63 -6.36
N GLY A 381 -13.77 14.38 -5.79
CA GLY A 381 -13.17 14.06 -4.48
C GLY A 381 -11.63 14.01 -4.46
N GLY A 382 -10.98 14.88 -5.22
CA GLY A 382 -9.53 14.97 -5.37
C GLY A 382 -8.81 15.95 -4.41
N LEU A 383 -7.53 16.21 -4.70
CA LEU A 383 -6.76 17.26 -4.01
C LEU A 383 -7.40 18.65 -4.23
N MET A 384 -7.49 19.45 -3.15
CA MET A 384 -8.00 20.82 -3.24
C MET A 384 -6.92 21.80 -3.67
N TYR A 385 -7.28 22.81 -4.48
CA TYR A 385 -6.34 23.80 -4.99
C TYR A 385 -6.19 24.97 -4.01
N PRO A 386 -4.98 25.26 -3.51
CA PRO A 386 -4.77 26.29 -2.50
C PRO A 386 -4.84 27.70 -3.08
N SER A 387 -5.37 28.66 -2.32
CA SER A 387 -5.33 30.08 -2.67
C SER A 387 -3.91 30.66 -2.59
N ASP A 388 -3.66 31.78 -3.27
CA ASP A 388 -2.36 32.47 -3.26
C ASP A 388 -1.92 32.86 -1.84
N ASP A 389 -2.89 33.14 -0.97
CA ASP A 389 -2.68 33.46 0.44
C ASP A 389 -2.15 32.25 1.22
N VAL A 390 -2.74 31.07 1.01
CA VAL A 390 -2.27 29.82 1.60
C VAL A 390 -0.87 29.48 1.09
N LEU A 391 -0.62 29.65 -0.21
CA LEU A 391 0.70 29.44 -0.80
C LEU A 391 1.76 30.36 -0.17
N GLY A 392 1.44 31.65 0.02
CA GLY A 392 2.32 32.60 0.70
C GLY A 392 2.70 32.16 2.11
N ILE A 393 1.72 31.67 2.89
CA ILE A 393 1.96 31.14 4.24
C ILE A 393 2.82 29.87 4.20
N CYS A 394 2.52 28.93 3.30
CA CYS A 394 3.28 27.69 3.16
C CYS A 394 4.73 27.94 2.72
N TYR A 395 4.97 28.85 1.78
CA TYR A 395 6.34 29.21 1.36
C TYR A 395 7.14 29.87 2.46
N GLN A 396 6.53 30.77 3.24
CA GLN A 396 7.21 31.38 4.38
C GLN A 396 7.50 30.34 5.47
N THR A 397 6.56 29.43 5.72
CA THR A 397 6.74 28.33 6.67
C THR A 397 7.86 27.39 6.22
N GLU A 398 7.92 27.04 4.93
CA GLU A 398 9.00 26.24 4.33
C GLU A 398 10.35 26.92 4.48
N LYS A 399 10.43 28.23 4.23
CA LYS A 399 11.67 29.02 4.39
C LYS A 399 12.18 28.98 5.84
N LEU A 400 11.29 29.15 6.82
CA LEU A 400 11.65 29.11 8.24
C LEU A 400 12.07 27.71 8.69
N LEU A 401 11.35 26.66 8.27
CA LEU A 401 11.73 25.28 8.54
C LEU A 401 13.14 24.97 8.01
N LYS A 402 13.45 25.42 6.79
CA LYS A 402 14.79 25.30 6.20
C LYS A 402 15.86 26.03 7.02
N ILE A 403 15.61 27.28 7.44
CA ILE A 403 16.54 28.05 8.30
C ILE A 403 16.83 27.33 9.63
N CYS A 404 15.82 26.69 10.21
CA CYS A 404 15.95 26.01 11.50
C CYS A 404 16.60 24.61 11.41
N ASN A 405 16.98 24.12 10.21
CA ASN A 405 17.53 22.77 10.00
C ASN A 405 16.68 21.66 10.64
N PHE A 406 15.37 21.74 10.40
CA PHE A 406 14.31 20.94 11.02
C PHE A 406 14.49 19.41 10.89
N GLU A 407 15.30 18.95 9.93
CA GLU A 407 15.60 17.53 9.68
C GLU A 407 16.64 16.93 10.65
N THR A 408 17.43 17.78 11.32
CA THR A 408 18.54 17.33 12.19
C THR A 408 18.44 17.85 13.61
N ARG A 409 17.62 18.88 13.84
CA ARG A 409 17.45 19.54 15.13
C ARG A 409 15.99 19.53 15.56
N ALA A 410 15.77 19.50 16.87
CA ALA A 410 14.45 19.72 17.45
C ALA A 410 13.97 21.13 17.09
N ILE A 411 12.69 21.24 16.75
CA ILE A 411 12.09 22.48 16.26
C ILE A 411 11.14 23.01 17.33
N ASN A 412 11.21 24.31 17.58
CA ASN A 412 10.18 24.99 18.35
C ASN A 412 9.04 25.42 17.41
N THR A 413 7.97 24.62 17.38
CA THR A 413 6.80 24.89 16.52
C THR A 413 6.15 26.24 16.82
N ILE A 414 6.12 26.64 18.09
CA ILE A 414 5.54 27.91 18.53
C ILE A 414 6.36 29.10 18.00
N GLU A 415 7.68 28.99 18.03
CA GLU A 415 8.59 30.03 17.52
C GLU A 415 8.41 30.23 16.01
N ILE A 416 8.36 29.14 15.24
CA ILE A 416 8.11 29.21 13.79
C ILE A 416 6.74 29.83 13.51
N GLN A 417 5.69 29.41 14.21
CA GLN A 417 4.36 29.98 14.02
C GLN A 417 4.29 31.47 14.35
N SER A 418 4.97 31.91 15.41
CA SER A 418 5.07 33.33 15.78
C SER A 418 5.78 34.15 14.70
N ASN A 419 6.87 33.60 14.13
CA ASN A 419 7.60 34.25 13.04
C ASN A 419 6.79 34.29 11.73
N VAL A 420 6.05 33.23 11.40
CA VAL A 420 5.12 33.23 10.25
C VAL A 420 4.02 34.27 10.47
N LEU A 421 3.41 34.29 11.66
CA LEU A 421 2.34 35.23 11.98
C LEU A 421 2.83 36.68 11.92
N GLY A 422 4.00 36.98 12.49
CA GLY A 422 4.62 38.30 12.41
C GLY A 422 4.84 38.74 10.96
N TYR A 423 5.41 37.85 10.13
CA TYR A 423 5.61 38.12 8.70
C TYR A 423 4.29 38.42 7.96
N VAL A 424 3.25 37.62 8.20
CA VAL A 424 1.93 37.77 7.57
C VAL A 424 1.23 39.05 8.04
N LEU A 425 1.32 39.41 9.32
CA LEU A 425 0.73 40.64 9.87
C LEU A 425 1.39 41.91 9.31
N HIS A 426 2.70 41.88 9.03
CA HIS A 426 3.38 42.97 8.34
C HIS A 426 3.00 43.06 6.85
N HIS A 427 2.55 41.96 6.24
CA HIS A 427 2.13 41.88 4.84
C HIS A 427 0.59 41.84 4.77
N ARG A 428 -0.08 42.98 5.03
CA ARG A 428 -1.56 43.17 5.07
C ARG A 428 -2.37 42.80 3.80
N LYS A 429 -1.77 42.07 2.85
CA LYS A 429 -2.41 41.63 1.61
C LYS A 429 -2.95 40.19 1.66
N ILE A 430 -2.64 39.42 2.71
CA ILE A 430 -3.06 38.02 2.86
C ILE A 430 -4.48 37.96 3.46
N PHE A 431 -5.39 37.20 2.83
CA PHE A 431 -6.81 37.05 3.15
C PHE A 431 -7.57 38.38 3.31
N LYS A 432 -7.52 39.25 2.30
CA LYS A 432 -8.29 40.51 2.29
C LYS A 432 -9.80 40.31 2.54
N SER A 433 -10.35 39.19 2.07
CA SER A 433 -11.77 38.83 2.24
C SER A 433 -12.16 38.48 3.68
N LEU A 434 -11.20 38.16 4.56
CA LEU A 434 -11.44 37.76 5.95
C LEU A 434 -11.22 38.90 6.96
N GLN A 435 -10.76 40.08 6.52
CA GLN A 435 -10.47 41.21 7.42
C GLN A 435 -11.70 41.67 8.20
N PHE A 436 -12.90 41.56 7.62
CA PHE A 436 -14.16 41.93 8.27
C PHE A 436 -14.82 40.75 9.02
N HIS A 437 -14.53 39.51 8.62
CA HIS A 437 -15.03 38.30 9.30
C HIS A 437 -14.38 38.10 10.69
N SER A 438 -13.18 38.67 10.89
CA SER A 438 -12.50 38.74 12.19
C SER A 438 -13.27 39.55 13.24
N ALA A 439 -14.04 40.56 12.81
CA ALA A 439 -14.82 41.43 13.70
C ALA A 439 -16.13 40.79 14.20
N GLU A 440 -16.53 39.66 13.63
CA GLU A 440 -17.79 38.96 13.95
C GLU A 440 -17.61 37.89 15.05
N SER A 441 -16.38 37.56 15.44
CA SER A 441 -16.13 36.57 16.49
C SER A 441 -16.31 37.17 17.89
N ASN A 442 -17.27 36.64 18.65
CA ASN A 442 -17.65 37.11 20.00
C ASN A 442 -16.59 36.91 21.11
N SER A 443 -15.31 36.67 20.79
CA SER A 443 -14.25 36.56 21.79
C SER A 443 -13.00 37.38 21.41
N PRO A 444 -12.44 38.17 22.36
CA PRO A 444 -11.25 38.99 22.13
C PRO A 444 -9.96 38.17 21.93
N PHE A 445 -10.02 36.84 22.10
CA PHE A 445 -8.88 35.93 21.95
C PHE A 445 -9.00 34.99 20.74
N SER A 446 -10.11 35.05 20.00
CA SER A 446 -10.44 34.10 18.93
C SER A 446 -10.57 34.77 17.58
N ASP A 447 -9.55 35.52 17.19
CA ASP A 447 -9.50 36.05 15.83
C ASP A 447 -9.38 34.87 14.84
N HIS A 448 -10.48 34.59 14.12
CA HIS A 448 -10.55 33.56 13.08
C HIS A 448 -9.40 33.66 12.08
N PHE A 449 -8.94 34.87 11.77
CA PHE A 449 -7.81 35.10 10.87
C PHE A 449 -6.49 34.59 11.46
N VAL A 450 -6.18 34.95 12.71
CA VAL A 450 -4.97 34.48 13.41
C VAL A 450 -5.00 32.97 13.62
N LEU A 451 -6.16 32.42 14.00
CA LEU A 451 -6.35 30.98 14.17
C LEU A 451 -6.17 30.22 12.86
N LEU A 452 -6.66 30.76 11.74
CA LEU A 452 -6.51 30.16 10.42
C LEU A 452 -5.04 30.13 9.97
N ILE A 453 -4.29 31.23 10.15
CA ILE A 453 -2.85 31.28 9.83
C ILE A 453 -2.06 30.28 10.69
N LYS A 454 -2.37 30.20 11.99
CA LYS A 454 -1.77 29.22 12.90
C LYS A 454 -2.10 27.79 12.47
N ALA A 455 -3.33 27.52 12.05
CA ALA A 455 -3.76 26.20 11.60
C ALA A 455 -3.07 25.75 10.29
N ILE A 456 -2.95 26.65 9.31
CA ILE A 456 -2.22 26.40 8.04
C ILE A 456 -0.76 26.09 8.31
N SER A 457 -0.06 26.97 9.03
CA SER A 457 1.36 26.81 9.36
C SER A 457 1.61 25.54 10.19
N TYR A 458 0.79 25.27 11.20
CA TYR A 458 0.92 24.06 12.02
C TYR A 458 0.76 22.79 11.20
N THR A 459 -0.28 22.73 10.36
CA THR A 459 -0.58 21.55 9.56
C THR A 459 0.55 21.27 8.58
N TYR A 460 1.09 22.32 7.95
CA TYR A 460 2.24 22.22 7.06
C TYR A 460 3.50 21.72 7.80
N ILE A 461 3.84 22.31 8.96
CA ILE A 461 4.98 21.88 9.80
C ILE A 461 4.84 20.41 10.19
N LYS A 462 3.66 20.00 10.67
CA LYS A 462 3.40 18.63 11.12
C LYS A 462 3.63 17.61 10.00
N LEU A 463 3.20 17.91 8.78
CA LEU A 463 3.41 17.03 7.61
C LEU A 463 4.90 16.87 7.30
N LYS A 464 5.66 17.97 7.31
CA LYS A 464 7.09 17.99 7.01
C LYS A 464 7.92 17.24 8.06
N VAL A 465 7.64 17.50 9.34
CA VAL A 465 8.37 16.88 10.47
C VAL A 465 8.08 15.38 10.55
N ASN A 466 6.81 14.98 10.42
CA ASN A 466 6.45 13.55 10.48
C ASN A 466 7.11 12.74 9.37
N HIS A 467 7.20 13.30 8.16
CA HIS A 467 7.90 12.64 7.07
C HIS A 467 9.41 12.53 7.34
N SER A 468 10.06 13.60 7.80
CA SER A 468 11.48 13.58 8.18
C SER A 468 11.75 12.50 9.25
N LEU A 469 10.90 12.41 10.27
CA LEU A 469 10.99 11.38 11.32
C LEU A 469 10.78 9.97 10.76
N LYS A 470 9.84 9.78 9.83
CA LYS A 470 9.62 8.48 9.16
C LYS A 470 10.88 8.02 8.43
N ASN A 471 11.51 8.91 7.66
CA ASN A 471 12.75 8.62 6.94
C ASN A 471 13.91 8.24 7.89
N HIS A 472 14.07 8.94 9.02
CA HIS A 472 15.09 8.60 10.03
C HIS A 472 14.83 7.26 10.72
N ASN A 473 13.55 6.89 10.90
CA ASN A 473 13.15 5.66 11.57
C ASN A 473 13.09 4.43 10.65
N GLU A 474 13.29 4.58 9.34
CA GLU A 474 13.35 3.44 8.41
C GLU A 474 14.57 2.55 8.70
N LYS A 475 14.39 1.56 9.56
CA LYS A 475 15.35 0.46 9.72
C LYS A 475 15.13 -0.58 8.62
N PRO A 476 16.16 -1.01 7.88
CA PRO A 476 16.02 -2.12 6.94
C PRO A 476 15.55 -3.36 7.70
N SER A 477 14.45 -3.98 7.26
CA SER A 477 13.88 -5.12 7.99
C SER A 477 14.87 -6.28 8.08
N LEU A 478 14.89 -7.00 9.21
CA LEU A 478 15.71 -8.21 9.41
C LEU A 478 15.51 -9.22 8.27
N ARG A 479 14.29 -9.32 7.72
CA ARG A 479 13.99 -10.15 6.52
C ARG A 479 14.79 -9.71 5.28
N THR A 480 14.98 -8.40 5.09
CA THR A 480 15.81 -7.84 4.01
C THR A 480 17.29 -8.08 4.25
N TRP A 481 17.72 -8.17 5.51
CA TRP A 481 19.11 -8.49 5.87
C TRP A 481 19.40 -10.00 5.70
N TYR A 482 18.52 -10.89 6.14
CA TYR A 482 18.69 -12.34 6.00
C TYR A 482 18.54 -12.83 4.56
N ASN A 483 17.64 -12.26 3.75
CA ASN A 483 17.59 -12.56 2.31
C ASN A 483 18.92 -12.27 1.59
N LYS A 484 19.77 -11.36 2.10
CA LYS A 484 21.11 -11.10 1.54
C LYS A 484 22.14 -12.17 1.91
N LEU A 485 21.96 -12.89 3.01
CA LEU A 485 22.89 -13.91 3.49
C LEU A 485 22.58 -15.30 2.95
N THR A 486 21.30 -15.62 2.73
CA THR A 486 20.87 -16.97 2.31
C THR A 486 20.85 -17.16 0.79
N LEU A 487 20.54 -16.13 -0.01
CA LEU A 487 20.43 -16.27 -1.47
C LEU A 487 21.76 -16.14 -2.23
N PHE A 488 22.82 -15.59 -1.62
CA PHE A 488 24.08 -15.26 -2.32
C PHE A 488 25.32 -15.98 -1.76
N ARG A 489 25.16 -17.15 -1.13
CA ARG A 489 26.30 -18.00 -0.73
C ARG A 489 26.77 -18.98 -1.81
N GLY A 490 26.30 -18.84 -3.05
CA GLY A 490 26.65 -19.76 -4.14
C GLY A 490 26.40 -19.23 -5.56
N GLN A 491 26.44 -17.91 -5.77
CA GLN A 491 26.50 -17.29 -7.10
C GLN A 491 27.69 -16.37 -7.20
#